data_AF-A0A081ND78-F1
#
_entry.id   AF-A0A081ND78-F1
#
_cell.length_a   1.000
_cell.length_b   1.000
_cell.length_c   1.000
_cell.angle_alpha   90.00
_cell.angle_beta   90.00
_cell.angle_gamma   90.00
#
_symmetry.space_group_name_H-M   'P 1'
#
loop_
_entity.id
_entity.type
_entity.pdbx_description
1 polymer ?
#
loop_
_entity_poly.entity_id
_entity_poly.type
_entity_poly.pdbx_seq_one_letter_code
_entity_poly.pdbx_strand_id
1 'polypeptide(L)'
;MCRFKGMIFGCILSGVLIPVTALQSVALEQAHTLYFDQYKNSKPGLIKDGGLVFVIVSEPVRQSSSRRSLELKARMKVRQILASEFSGREKLSGSGSSTLDQLLFQEQTLAMNNLGSRVLENRPDGDNYRYVVVLEEAEIARSAREQSTSRAFSPKEIAEQLSILERGKAYELLSSIFMELNLPEIAMQWQRRDFSEKGAGYISRLLSAETGRINPLSAVKAFPGQIRFDSSYDNQPGVAYQQAVSYFEQGIKLEEIVQLLEQSLNQAPGHVASWQYLGAALQAREDWNYASVAYLQWLSMEPSSVEAAAKLAESLFKGGFQNEARRFAPYLKLFSETNPFARKFIELTRDL
;
A
#
# COMPACT_ATOMS: atom_id res chain seq x y z
N MET A 1 33.82 48.37 -59.02
CA MET A 1 32.94 47.26 -59.44
C MET A 1 32.95 46.24 -58.31
N CYS A 2 31.88 45.84 -57.63
CA CYS A 2 30.46 45.76 -57.94
C CYS A 2 29.60 46.22 -56.75
N ARG A 3 28.46 46.83 -57.08
CA ARG A 3 27.35 47.16 -56.16
C ARG A 3 26.43 45.95 -56.06
N PHE A 4 25.87 45.69 -54.88
CA PHE A 4 24.59 44.97 -54.78
C PHE A 4 23.67 45.71 -53.80
N LYS A 5 22.60 46.27 -54.37
CA LYS A 5 21.39 46.75 -53.69
C LYS A 5 20.40 45.58 -53.70
N GLY A 6 19.66 45.39 -52.60
CA GLY A 6 18.47 44.54 -52.57
C GLY A 6 17.85 44.56 -51.17
N MET A 7 16.89 45.45 -50.91
CA MET A 7 15.44 45.25 -51.04
C MET A 7 14.84 44.68 -49.74
N ILE A 8 14.44 45.59 -48.86
CA ILE A 8 13.67 45.33 -47.63
C ILE A 8 12.20 45.20 -48.06
N PHE A 9 11.62 44.00 -47.95
CA PHE A 9 10.18 43.82 -48.03
C PHE A 9 9.59 43.94 -46.61
N GLY A 10 8.77 44.96 -46.41
CA GLY A 10 7.98 45.13 -45.20
C GLY A 10 6.77 44.21 -45.20
N CYS A 11 6.67 43.33 -44.20
CA CYS A 11 5.41 42.72 -43.79
C CYS A 11 4.81 43.59 -42.69
N ILE A 12 3.86 44.44 -43.04
CA ILE A 12 2.95 45.09 -42.10
C ILE A 12 1.91 44.04 -41.72
N LEU A 13 2.18 43.27 -40.67
CA LEU A 13 1.15 42.52 -39.96
C LEU A 13 0.38 43.53 -39.11
N SER A 14 -0.74 43.99 -39.64
CA SER A 14 -1.77 44.72 -38.90
C SER A 14 -2.39 43.78 -37.87
N GLY A 15 -1.69 43.61 -36.74
CA GLY A 15 -2.23 43.03 -35.54
C GLY A 15 -3.28 44.00 -34.98
N VAL A 16 -4.55 43.66 -35.16
CA VAL A 16 -5.63 44.23 -34.37
C VAL A 16 -5.31 43.87 -32.92
N LEU A 17 -4.80 44.85 -32.17
CA LEU A 17 -4.76 44.83 -30.72
C LEU A 17 -6.21 44.74 -30.25
N ILE A 18 -6.70 43.52 -30.03
CA ILE A 18 -7.90 43.31 -29.23
C ILE A 18 -7.52 43.86 -27.86
N PRO A 19 -8.22 44.88 -27.34
CA PRO A 19 -7.98 45.34 -25.99
C PRO A 19 -8.19 44.15 -25.07
N VAL A 20 -7.16 43.78 -24.32
CA VAL A 20 -7.31 42.93 -23.14
C VAL A 20 -8.15 43.74 -22.19
N THR A 21 -9.48 43.65 -22.36
CA THR A 21 -10.45 44.20 -21.43
C THR A 21 -10.08 43.61 -20.08
N ALA A 22 -9.67 44.48 -19.15
CA ALA A 22 -9.53 44.12 -17.76
C ALA A 22 -10.81 43.36 -17.38
N LEU A 23 -10.69 42.05 -17.12
CA LEU A 23 -11.79 41.24 -16.65
C LEU A 23 -12.27 41.90 -15.37
N GLN A 24 -13.39 42.63 -15.45
CA GLN A 24 -14.11 43.05 -14.26
C GLN A 24 -14.45 41.77 -13.53
N SER A 25 -13.94 41.62 -12.31
CA SER A 25 -14.28 40.50 -11.45
C SER A 25 -15.79 40.43 -11.35
N VAL A 26 -16.37 39.35 -11.87
CA VAL A 26 -17.81 39.11 -11.75
C VAL A 26 -18.08 38.95 -10.26
N ALA A 27 -18.83 39.89 -9.67
CA ALA A 27 -19.15 39.82 -8.26
C ALA A 27 -19.93 38.53 -7.96
N LEU A 28 -19.74 37.95 -6.77
CA LEU A 28 -20.46 36.77 -6.29
C LEU A 28 -22.00 36.92 -6.38
N GLU A 29 -22.49 38.15 -6.47
CA GLU A 29 -23.90 38.51 -6.70
C GLU A 29 -24.41 38.06 -8.09
N GLN A 30 -23.58 38.14 -9.12
CA GLN A 30 -23.93 37.76 -10.50
C GLN A 30 -23.76 36.25 -10.75
N ALA A 31 -23.10 35.53 -9.84
CA ALA A 31 -22.83 34.10 -9.95
C ALA A 31 -24.11 33.26 -10.13
N HIS A 32 -25.23 33.68 -9.52
CA HIS A 32 -26.51 32.99 -9.65
C HIS A 32 -27.03 33.07 -11.09
N THR A 33 -27.12 34.28 -11.65
CA THR A 33 -27.58 34.49 -13.03
C THR A 33 -26.66 33.76 -14.02
N LEU A 34 -25.35 33.90 -13.86
CA LEU A 34 -24.37 33.22 -14.71
C LEU A 34 -24.53 31.69 -14.66
N TYR A 35 -24.70 31.11 -13.47
CA TYR A 35 -24.96 29.68 -13.33
C TYR A 35 -26.25 29.24 -14.02
N PHE A 36 -27.38 29.91 -13.77
CA PHE A 36 -28.67 29.48 -14.30
C PHE A 36 -28.81 29.67 -15.81
N ASP A 37 -28.16 30.69 -16.38
CA ASP A 37 -28.22 30.98 -17.81
C ASP A 37 -27.26 30.12 -18.62
N GLN A 38 -26.05 29.84 -18.09
CA GLN A 38 -24.99 29.19 -18.86
C GLN A 38 -24.64 27.77 -18.38
N TYR A 39 -24.64 27.53 -17.07
CA TYR A 39 -24.04 26.32 -16.49
C TYR A 39 -25.02 25.34 -15.85
N LYS A 40 -26.31 25.66 -15.83
CA LYS A 40 -27.36 24.81 -15.24
C LYS A 40 -27.35 23.39 -15.78
N ASN A 41 -27.11 23.23 -17.08
CA ASN A 41 -27.11 21.93 -17.77
C ASN A 41 -25.69 21.35 -17.94
N SER A 42 -24.67 21.99 -17.37
CA SER A 42 -23.30 21.48 -17.44
C SER A 42 -23.15 20.16 -16.69
N LYS A 43 -22.22 19.32 -17.18
CA LYS A 43 -21.84 18.06 -16.53
C LYS A 43 -21.17 18.34 -15.18
N PRO A 44 -21.24 17.40 -14.21
CA PRO A 44 -20.50 17.50 -12.95
C PRO A 44 -19.01 17.71 -13.19
N GLY A 45 -18.39 18.57 -12.39
CA GLY A 45 -16.99 18.98 -12.55
C GLY A 45 -16.72 20.36 -11.98
N LEU A 46 -15.58 20.93 -12.38
CA LEU A 46 -15.14 22.26 -11.99
C LEU A 46 -15.13 23.18 -13.22
N ILE A 47 -15.72 24.35 -13.10
CA ILE A 47 -15.78 25.38 -14.15
C ILE A 47 -15.20 26.67 -13.59
N LYS A 48 -14.27 27.30 -14.31
CA LYS A 48 -13.68 28.60 -13.96
C LYS A 48 -14.16 29.64 -14.95
N ASP A 49 -14.77 30.72 -14.46
CA ASP A 49 -15.26 31.81 -15.29
C ASP A 49 -15.26 33.13 -14.51
N GLY A 50 -14.69 34.19 -15.08
CA GLY A 50 -14.73 35.54 -14.50
C GLY A 50 -14.11 35.68 -13.10
N GLY A 51 -13.19 34.78 -12.70
CA GLY A 51 -12.62 34.73 -11.34
C GLY A 51 -13.48 33.95 -10.33
N LEU A 52 -14.58 33.33 -10.79
CA LEU A 52 -15.41 32.43 -10.02
C LEU A 52 -15.09 30.97 -10.36
N VAL A 53 -15.20 30.10 -9.36
CA VAL A 53 -15.04 28.67 -9.48
C VAL A 53 -16.36 28.01 -9.10
N PHE A 54 -17.02 27.42 -10.09
CA PHE A 54 -18.23 26.62 -9.91
C PHE A 54 -17.85 25.16 -9.76
N VAL A 55 -18.29 24.54 -8.67
CA VAL A 55 -18.11 23.10 -8.43
C VAL A 55 -19.49 22.45 -8.48
N ILE A 56 -19.70 21.64 -9.51
CA ILE A 56 -20.96 20.96 -9.80
C ILE A 56 -20.82 19.49 -9.44
N VAL A 57 -21.65 19.02 -8.51
CA VAL A 57 -21.69 17.61 -8.08
C VAL A 57 -23.07 17.03 -8.32
N SER A 58 -23.10 15.77 -8.77
CA SER A 58 -24.31 14.97 -8.95
C SER A 58 -24.17 13.64 -8.22
N GLU A 59 -25.10 13.32 -7.32
CA GLU A 59 -25.15 12.05 -6.58
C GLU A 59 -26.41 11.25 -6.94
N PRO A 60 -26.30 9.96 -7.32
CA PRO A 60 -27.49 9.15 -7.59
C PRO A 60 -28.33 8.98 -6.31
N VAL A 61 -29.64 9.24 -6.41
CA VAL A 61 -30.60 9.09 -5.32
C VAL A 61 -30.96 7.61 -5.18
N ARG A 62 -30.53 6.98 -4.08
CA ARG A 62 -30.97 5.63 -3.72
C ARG A 62 -32.23 5.71 -2.86
N GLN A 63 -33.14 4.74 -2.99
CA GLN A 63 -34.44 4.70 -2.28
C GLN A 63 -34.35 4.88 -0.75
N SER A 64 -33.19 4.58 -0.14
CA SER A 64 -32.94 4.71 1.30
C SER A 64 -32.12 5.95 1.72
N SER A 65 -31.76 6.84 0.79
CA SER A 65 -30.91 7.99 1.09
C SER A 65 -31.71 9.20 1.53
N SER A 66 -31.50 9.67 2.76
CA SER A 66 -32.07 10.93 3.22
C SER A 66 -31.44 12.13 2.50
N ARG A 67 -32.19 13.23 2.35
CA ARG A 67 -31.68 14.50 1.79
C ARG A 67 -30.37 14.94 2.46
N ARG A 68 -30.32 14.85 3.79
CA ARG A 68 -29.13 15.21 4.58
C ARG A 68 -27.92 14.34 4.24
N SER A 69 -28.13 13.04 4.00
CA SER A 69 -27.06 12.12 3.59
C SER A 69 -26.53 12.48 2.19
N LEU A 70 -27.41 12.78 1.24
CA LEU A 70 -27.04 13.19 -0.11
C LEU A 70 -26.29 14.53 -0.13
N GLU A 71 -26.76 15.51 0.63
CA GLU A 71 -26.06 16.80 0.80
C GLU A 71 -24.66 16.61 1.37
N LEU A 72 -24.50 15.75 2.39
CA LEU A 72 -23.20 15.49 3.01
C LEU A 72 -22.23 14.84 2.01
N LYS A 73 -22.70 13.84 1.26
CA LYS A 73 -21.91 13.19 0.20
C LYS A 73 -21.50 14.19 -0.88
N ALA A 74 -22.43 15.03 -1.32
CA ALA A 74 -22.15 16.03 -2.32
C ALA A 74 -21.11 17.07 -1.85
N ARG A 75 -21.20 17.52 -0.59
CA ARG A 75 -20.18 18.39 0.04
C ARG A 75 -18.81 17.73 0.12
N MET A 76 -18.74 16.45 0.43
CA MET A 76 -17.46 15.71 0.43
C MET A 76 -16.84 15.67 -0.97
N LYS A 77 -17.63 15.43 -2.02
CA LYS A 77 -17.13 15.47 -3.40
C LYS A 77 -16.68 16.87 -3.82
N VAL A 78 -17.39 17.93 -3.42
CA VAL A 78 -16.94 19.32 -3.67
C VAL A 78 -15.53 19.53 -3.08
N ARG A 79 -15.30 19.08 -1.84
CA ARG A 79 -13.98 19.16 -1.19
C ARG A 79 -12.91 18.37 -1.95
N GLN A 80 -13.23 17.16 -2.38
CA GLN A 80 -12.29 16.33 -3.15
C GLN A 80 -11.90 16.99 -4.48
N ILE A 81 -12.87 17.54 -5.21
CA ILE A 81 -12.62 18.24 -6.49
C ILE A 81 -11.72 19.46 -6.24
N LEU A 82 -12.06 20.31 -5.27
CA LEU A 82 -11.27 21.50 -4.94
C LEU A 82 -9.86 21.13 -4.46
N ALA A 83 -9.73 20.11 -3.62
CA ALA A 83 -8.43 19.60 -3.20
C ALA A 83 -7.62 19.14 -4.41
N SER A 84 -8.16 18.31 -5.30
CA SER A 84 -7.41 17.81 -6.46
C SER A 84 -6.97 18.90 -7.43
N GLU A 85 -7.80 19.93 -7.64
CA GLU A 85 -7.50 21.01 -8.59
C GLU A 85 -6.48 22.01 -8.04
N PHE A 86 -6.58 22.33 -6.74
CA PHE A 86 -5.79 23.39 -6.13
C PHE A 86 -4.60 22.90 -5.29
N SER A 87 -4.53 21.61 -4.93
CA SER A 87 -3.29 21.00 -4.40
C SER A 87 -2.25 20.74 -5.50
N GLY A 88 -2.65 20.78 -6.78
CA GLY A 88 -1.88 20.24 -7.90
C GLY A 88 -0.96 21.18 -8.69
N ARG A 89 -0.57 22.37 -8.19
CA ARG A 89 0.39 23.24 -8.92
C ARG A 89 1.64 23.66 -8.17
N GLU A 90 1.71 23.50 -6.85
CA GLU A 90 3.01 23.29 -6.22
C GLU A 90 3.34 21.80 -6.33
N LYS A 91 3.81 21.39 -7.52
CA LYS A 91 4.83 20.36 -7.51
C LYS A 91 5.97 20.97 -6.69
N LEU A 92 6.02 20.65 -5.40
CA LEU A 92 7.25 20.62 -4.64
C LEU A 92 8.20 19.76 -5.47
N SER A 93 8.95 20.40 -6.36
CA SER A 93 10.03 19.81 -7.14
C SER A 93 11.23 19.47 -6.26
N GLY A 94 11.07 19.50 -4.93
CA GLY A 94 11.94 18.82 -3.99
C GLY A 94 11.48 17.38 -3.85
N SER A 95 12.36 16.45 -4.18
CA SER A 95 12.18 14.98 -4.15
C SER A 95 11.96 14.40 -2.74
N GLY A 96 11.10 14.97 -1.90
CA GLY A 96 11.07 14.63 -0.47
C GLY A 96 9.79 14.95 0.30
N SER A 97 8.62 15.06 -0.35
CA SER A 97 7.36 15.10 0.42
C SER A 97 7.06 13.68 0.93
N SER A 98 7.25 13.47 2.23
CA SER A 98 7.00 12.18 2.87
C SER A 98 5.51 11.82 2.78
N THR A 99 5.19 10.53 2.77
CA THR A 99 3.83 9.97 2.93
C THR A 99 3.14 10.59 4.16
N LEU A 100 3.89 10.87 5.24
CA LEU A 100 3.38 11.58 6.40
C LEU A 100 2.96 13.01 6.05
N ASP A 101 3.79 13.76 5.31
CA ASP A 101 3.42 15.11 4.86
C ASP A 101 2.16 15.06 4.01
N GLN A 102 2.07 14.15 3.05
CA GLN A 102 0.89 14.02 2.19
C GLN A 102 -0.38 13.73 2.99
N LEU A 103 -0.31 12.93 4.05
CA LEU A 103 -1.45 12.64 4.93
C LEU A 103 -1.83 13.83 5.81
N LEU A 104 -0.83 14.49 6.38
CA LEU A 104 -1.02 15.69 7.17
C LEU A 104 -1.61 16.83 6.32
N PHE A 105 -1.24 16.92 5.04
CA PHE A 105 -1.82 17.85 4.06
C PHE A 105 -3.22 17.42 3.57
N GLN A 106 -3.51 16.11 3.46
CA GLN A 106 -4.85 15.63 3.09
C GLN A 106 -5.91 15.99 4.13
N GLU A 107 -5.61 15.96 5.43
CA GLU A 107 -6.55 16.43 6.46
C GLU A 107 -6.72 17.96 6.46
N GLN A 108 -5.69 18.70 6.05
CA GLN A 108 -5.78 20.15 5.82
C GLN A 108 -6.60 20.53 4.57
N THR A 109 -7.39 19.61 3.99
CA THR A 109 -8.43 19.93 3.00
C THR A 109 -9.05 21.28 3.33
N LEU A 110 -8.88 22.24 2.39
CA LEU A 110 -9.41 23.60 2.43
C LEU A 110 -10.59 23.67 3.38
N ALA A 111 -10.42 24.36 4.51
CA ALA A 111 -11.46 24.44 5.52
C ALA A 111 -12.62 25.22 4.89
N MET A 112 -13.53 24.50 4.19
CA MET A 112 -14.62 25.08 3.40
C MET A 112 -15.53 25.96 4.24
N ASN A 113 -15.53 25.73 5.56
CA ASN A 113 -16.28 26.55 6.51
C ASN A 113 -15.80 28.00 6.54
N ASN A 114 -14.56 28.27 6.11
CA ASN A 114 -13.93 29.58 6.11
C ASN A 114 -13.81 30.19 4.71
N LEU A 115 -14.09 29.41 3.66
CA LEU A 115 -14.17 29.95 2.31
C LEU A 115 -15.55 30.60 2.14
N GLY A 116 -15.59 31.84 1.65
CA GLY A 116 -16.78 32.60 1.24
C GLY A 116 -17.53 31.94 0.08
N SER A 117 -17.98 30.72 0.30
CA SER A 117 -18.67 29.90 -0.68
C SER A 117 -20.17 30.14 -0.63
N ARG A 118 -20.81 30.18 -1.79
CA ARG A 118 -22.27 30.31 -1.91
C ARG A 118 -22.84 29.08 -2.59
N VAL A 119 -23.84 28.46 -1.96
CA VAL A 119 -24.58 27.35 -2.55
C VAL A 119 -25.62 27.91 -3.52
N LEU A 120 -25.52 27.52 -4.79
CA LEU A 120 -26.44 27.97 -5.86
C LEU A 120 -27.56 26.95 -6.10
N GLU A 121 -27.28 25.67 -5.94
CA GLU A 121 -28.26 24.59 -6.08
C GLU A 121 -28.01 23.49 -5.04
N ASN A 122 -29.08 23.04 -4.39
CA ASN A 122 -29.02 22.00 -3.34
C ASN A 122 -30.35 21.23 -3.28
N ARG A 123 -30.63 20.46 -4.32
CA ARG A 123 -31.92 19.76 -4.49
C ARG A 123 -31.81 18.52 -5.40
N PRO A 124 -32.81 17.62 -5.33
CA PRO A 124 -32.97 16.55 -6.32
C PRO A 124 -33.21 17.11 -7.73
N ASP A 125 -32.66 16.42 -8.73
CA ASP A 125 -32.76 16.65 -10.17
C ASP A 125 -32.88 15.28 -10.87
N GLY A 126 -34.12 14.84 -11.08
CA GLY A 126 -34.43 13.49 -11.55
C GLY A 126 -33.94 12.40 -10.59
N ASP A 127 -33.22 11.41 -11.12
CA ASP A 127 -32.62 10.31 -10.35
C ASP A 127 -31.33 10.72 -9.60
N ASN A 128 -30.98 12.00 -9.65
CA ASN A 128 -29.77 12.54 -9.06
C ASN A 128 -30.07 13.64 -8.04
N TYR A 129 -29.09 13.91 -7.19
CA TYR A 129 -29.05 15.03 -6.26
C TYR A 129 -27.98 16.00 -6.75
N ARG A 130 -28.40 17.19 -7.18
CA ARG A 130 -27.51 18.20 -7.74
C ARG A 130 -27.12 19.21 -6.66
N TYR A 131 -25.82 19.39 -6.49
CA TYR A 131 -25.23 20.31 -5.53
C TYR A 131 -24.22 21.20 -6.24
N VAL A 132 -24.43 22.51 -6.19
CA VAL A 132 -23.57 23.49 -6.85
C VAL A 132 -23.14 24.54 -5.85
N VAL A 133 -21.83 24.73 -5.78
CA VAL A 133 -21.19 25.76 -4.97
C VAL A 133 -20.35 26.64 -5.87
N VAL A 134 -20.40 27.95 -5.62
CA VAL A 134 -19.50 28.92 -6.23
C VAL A 134 -18.57 29.51 -5.17
N LEU A 135 -17.32 29.72 -5.56
CA LEU A 135 -16.27 30.33 -4.75
C LEU A 135 -15.50 31.36 -5.59
N GLU A 136 -14.88 32.34 -4.95
CA GLU A 136 -13.92 33.23 -5.63
C GLU A 136 -12.56 32.54 -5.75
N GLU A 137 -11.99 32.50 -6.97
CA GLU A 137 -10.68 31.87 -7.22
C GLU A 137 -9.58 32.52 -6.38
N ALA A 138 -9.64 33.84 -6.19
CA ALA A 138 -8.69 34.59 -5.37
C ALA A 138 -8.73 34.15 -3.89
N GLU A 139 -9.90 33.83 -3.36
CA GLU A 139 -10.06 33.37 -1.99
C GLU A 139 -9.56 31.94 -1.82
N ILE A 140 -9.83 31.05 -2.78
CA ILE A 140 -9.27 29.69 -2.81
C ILE A 140 -7.74 29.77 -2.84
N ALA A 141 -7.17 30.63 -3.69
CA ALA A 141 -5.73 30.81 -3.80
C ALA A 141 -5.12 31.40 -2.52
N ARG A 142 -5.78 32.36 -1.86
CA ARG A 142 -5.35 32.91 -0.56
C ARG A 142 -5.37 31.84 0.53
N SER A 143 -6.47 31.08 0.63
CA SER A 143 -6.57 29.99 1.62
C SER A 143 -5.54 28.90 1.37
N ALA A 144 -5.29 28.53 0.11
CA ALA A 144 -4.24 27.59 -0.25
C ALA A 144 -2.84 28.11 0.14
N ARG A 145 -2.56 29.41 -0.03
CA ARG A 145 -1.29 30.04 0.38
C ARG A 145 -1.12 30.14 1.89
N GLU A 146 -2.18 30.49 2.61
CA GLU A 146 -2.18 30.51 4.08
C GLU A 146 -1.96 29.12 4.66
N GLN A 147 -2.45 28.08 3.97
CA GLN A 147 -2.21 26.68 4.31
C GLN A 147 -0.80 26.20 3.91
N SER A 148 -0.25 26.67 2.79
CA SER A 148 1.10 26.30 2.34
C SER A 148 2.22 27.02 3.08
N THR A 149 1.94 28.13 3.79
CA THR A 149 2.86 28.70 4.78
C THR A 149 2.99 27.79 6.00
N SER A 150 3.76 26.71 5.80
CA SER A 150 4.42 25.82 6.77
C SER A 150 4.13 26.13 8.24
N ARG A 151 2.92 25.79 8.70
CA ARG A 151 2.75 25.53 10.12
C ARG A 151 3.44 24.19 10.38
N ALA A 152 4.60 24.23 11.02
CA ALA A 152 5.24 23.03 11.53
C ALA A 152 4.19 22.29 12.39
N PHE A 153 3.88 21.05 12.02
CA PHE A 153 2.98 20.23 12.82
C PHE A 153 3.60 20.04 14.19
N SER A 154 2.81 20.32 15.23
CA SER A 154 3.24 20.03 16.59
C SER A 154 3.37 18.51 16.76
N PRO A 155 4.28 18.04 17.64
CA PRO A 155 4.38 16.62 17.95
C PRO A 155 3.05 15.98 18.38
N LYS A 156 2.16 16.77 18.98
CA LYS A 156 0.81 16.36 19.39
C LYS A 156 -0.09 16.07 18.18
N GLU A 157 -0.08 16.94 17.17
CA GLU A 157 -0.86 16.74 15.94
C GLU A 157 -0.38 15.51 15.17
N ILE A 158 0.94 15.31 15.07
CA ILE A 158 1.51 14.09 14.45
C ILE A 158 1.09 12.84 15.21
N ALA A 159 1.18 12.85 16.55
CA ALA A 159 0.79 11.72 17.38
C ALA A 159 -0.72 11.39 17.26
N GLU A 160 -1.57 12.41 17.18
CA GLU A 160 -3.01 12.24 16.98
C GLU A 160 -3.31 11.57 15.63
N GLN A 161 -2.61 11.96 14.58
CA GLN A 161 -2.77 11.40 13.23
C GLN A 161 -2.33 9.94 13.17
N LEU A 162 -1.16 9.62 13.74
CA LEU A 162 -0.72 8.23 13.85
C LEU A 162 -1.72 7.38 14.66
N SER A 163 -2.35 7.94 15.70
CA SER A 163 -3.40 7.27 16.47
C SER A 163 -4.69 7.07 15.67
N ILE A 164 -5.07 8.00 14.80
CA ILE A 164 -6.20 7.83 13.88
C ILE A 164 -5.92 6.68 12.91
N LEU A 165 -4.72 6.63 12.31
CA LEU A 165 -4.32 5.54 11.42
C LEU A 165 -4.29 4.18 12.12
N GLU A 166 -3.79 4.11 13.36
CA GLU A 166 -3.79 2.88 14.15
C GLU A 166 -5.22 2.40 14.42
N ARG A 167 -6.11 3.30 14.89
CA ARG A 167 -7.52 2.96 15.15
C ARG A 167 -8.26 2.56 13.87
N GLY A 168 -7.93 3.18 12.75
CA GLY A 168 -8.45 2.86 11.42
C GLY A 168 -7.86 1.58 10.81
N LYS A 169 -6.94 0.90 11.50
CA LYS A 169 -6.22 -0.29 11.02
C LYS A 169 -5.47 -0.06 9.70
N ALA A 170 -5.00 1.16 9.45
CA ALA A 170 -4.24 1.54 8.26
C ALA A 170 -2.74 1.18 8.42
N TYR A 171 -2.46 -0.09 8.74
CA TYR A 171 -1.14 -0.54 9.17
C TYR A 171 -0.08 -0.55 8.06
N GLU A 172 -0.49 -0.78 6.82
CA GLU A 172 0.37 -0.67 5.64
C GLU A 172 0.91 0.76 5.49
N LEU A 173 0.03 1.75 5.64
CA LEU A 173 0.39 3.17 5.56
C LEU A 173 1.28 3.60 6.73
N LEU A 174 0.98 3.13 7.95
CA LEU A 174 1.86 3.31 9.11
C LEU A 174 3.27 2.76 8.85
N SER A 175 3.36 1.56 8.26
CA SER A 175 4.66 0.98 7.90
C SER A 175 5.44 1.88 6.93
N SER A 176 4.81 2.36 5.86
CA SER A 176 5.44 3.25 4.89
C SER A 176 5.94 4.55 5.53
N ILE A 177 5.14 5.17 6.41
CA ILE A 177 5.54 6.38 7.16
C ILE A 177 6.81 6.10 7.97
N PHE A 178 6.86 5.01 8.74
CA PHE A 178 8.03 4.70 9.57
C PHE A 178 9.25 4.29 8.74
N MET A 179 9.08 3.68 7.57
CA MET A 179 10.18 3.40 6.63
C MET A 179 10.82 4.70 6.11
N GLU A 180 10.00 5.68 5.72
CA GLU A 180 10.49 6.97 5.23
C GLU A 180 11.18 7.79 6.31
N LEU A 181 10.73 7.65 7.56
CA LEU A 181 11.39 8.24 8.74
C LEU A 181 12.68 7.48 9.15
N ASN A 182 13.09 6.48 8.38
CA ASN A 182 14.26 5.63 8.65
C ASN A 182 14.18 4.90 10.00
N LEU A 183 12.98 4.41 10.35
CA LEU A 183 12.67 3.62 11.56
C LEU A 183 12.15 2.22 11.18
N PRO A 184 12.97 1.37 10.55
CA PRO A 184 12.53 0.11 9.94
C PRO A 184 12.01 -0.91 10.96
N GLU A 185 12.49 -0.91 12.21
CA GLU A 185 12.02 -1.82 13.24
C GLU A 185 10.55 -1.57 13.59
N ILE A 186 10.15 -0.29 13.68
CA ILE A 186 8.76 0.10 13.96
C ILE A 186 7.88 -0.19 12.73
N ALA A 187 8.39 0.10 11.53
CA ALA A 187 7.69 -0.23 10.29
C ALA A 187 7.38 -1.73 10.17
N MET A 188 8.33 -2.59 10.54
CA MET A 188 8.16 -4.05 10.55
C MET A 188 7.14 -4.52 11.60
N GLN A 189 7.04 -3.84 12.75
CA GLN A 189 5.99 -4.16 13.74
C GLN A 189 4.59 -3.90 13.19
N TRP A 190 4.40 -2.79 12.45
CA TRP A 190 3.13 -2.48 11.81
C TRP A 190 2.79 -3.44 10.68
N GLN A 191 3.77 -3.86 9.86
CA GLN A 191 3.54 -4.91 8.85
C GLN A 191 3.10 -6.23 9.50
N ARG A 192 3.71 -6.63 10.62
CA ARG A 192 3.29 -7.82 11.36
C ARG A 192 1.86 -7.69 11.89
N ARG A 193 1.45 -6.51 12.37
CA ARG A 193 0.08 -6.25 12.82
C ARG A 193 -0.91 -6.29 11.64
N ASP A 194 -0.60 -5.65 10.53
CA ASP A 194 -1.38 -5.71 9.29
C ASP A 194 -1.61 -7.15 8.84
N PHE A 195 -0.53 -7.91 8.84
CA PHE A 195 -0.50 -9.31 8.46
C PHE A 195 -1.31 -10.18 9.43
N SER A 196 -1.26 -9.93 10.73
CA SER A 196 -2.05 -10.67 11.72
C SER A 196 -3.56 -10.43 11.57
N GLU A 197 -3.96 -9.19 11.30
CA GLU A 197 -5.37 -8.78 11.19
C GLU A 197 -5.98 -9.21 9.85
N LYS A 198 -5.28 -8.97 8.74
CA LYS A 198 -5.68 -9.46 7.41
C LYS A 198 -5.60 -11.00 7.36
N GLY A 199 -4.59 -11.57 8.01
CA GLY A 199 -4.37 -13.01 8.12
C GLY A 199 -5.47 -13.73 8.88
N ALA A 200 -5.98 -13.18 9.98
CA ALA A 200 -7.12 -13.74 10.70
C ALA A 200 -8.39 -13.77 9.81
N GLY A 201 -8.63 -12.73 9.01
CA GLY A 201 -9.74 -12.68 8.05
C GLY A 201 -9.57 -13.60 6.83
N TYR A 202 -8.32 -13.85 6.42
CA TYR A 202 -7.99 -14.81 5.36
C TYR A 202 -8.09 -16.25 5.87
N ILE A 203 -7.63 -16.53 7.10
CA ILE A 203 -7.82 -17.81 7.81
C ILE A 203 -9.30 -18.11 7.98
N SER A 204 -10.13 -17.16 8.41
CA SER A 204 -11.59 -17.35 8.53
C SER A 204 -12.27 -17.68 7.19
N ARG A 205 -11.79 -17.10 6.08
CA ARG A 205 -12.27 -17.39 4.72
C ARG A 205 -11.75 -18.72 4.17
N LEU A 206 -10.50 -19.09 4.44
CA LEU A 206 -9.94 -20.41 4.14
C LEU A 206 -10.61 -21.52 4.95
N LEU A 207 -10.90 -21.27 6.22
CA LEU A 207 -11.62 -22.18 7.12
C LEU A 207 -13.08 -22.42 6.68
N SER A 208 -13.69 -21.48 5.96
CA SER A 208 -15.09 -21.59 5.53
C SER A 208 -15.27 -22.05 4.08
N ALA A 209 -14.26 -21.92 3.21
CA ALA A 209 -14.40 -22.18 1.78
C ALA A 209 -14.01 -23.60 1.33
N GLU A 210 -13.13 -24.31 2.04
CA GLU A 210 -12.59 -25.61 1.58
C GLU A 210 -12.69 -26.71 2.64
N THR A 211 -13.80 -27.46 2.60
CA THR A 211 -13.90 -28.90 2.96
C THR A 211 -13.32 -29.44 4.28
N GLY A 212 -12.97 -28.60 5.26
CA GLY A 212 -12.75 -29.02 6.65
C GLY A 212 -11.38 -29.64 6.99
N ARG A 213 -10.35 -29.55 6.13
CA ARG A 213 -8.95 -29.78 6.53
C ARG A 213 -7.99 -28.87 5.77
N ILE A 214 -7.35 -27.95 6.49
CA ILE A 214 -6.28 -27.10 5.95
C ILE A 214 -5.04 -27.97 5.70
N ASN A 215 -4.42 -27.85 4.53
CA ASN A 215 -3.07 -28.41 4.31
C ASN A 215 -2.05 -27.54 5.08
N PRO A 216 -1.35 -28.08 6.10
CA PRO A 216 -0.44 -27.29 6.94
C PRO A 216 0.69 -26.63 6.15
N LEU A 217 1.15 -27.24 5.06
CA LEU A 217 2.13 -26.60 4.18
C LEU A 217 1.53 -25.38 3.47
N SER A 218 0.28 -25.44 3.02
CA SER A 218 -0.41 -24.28 2.43
C SER A 218 -0.60 -23.16 3.45
N ALA A 219 -0.86 -23.50 4.73
CA ALA A 219 -0.93 -22.52 5.80
C ALA A 219 0.43 -21.85 6.05
N VAL A 220 1.52 -22.62 6.18
CA VAL A 220 2.87 -22.06 6.38
C VAL A 220 3.34 -21.26 5.15
N LYS A 221 2.96 -21.67 3.92
CA LYS A 221 3.22 -20.92 2.69
C LYS A 221 2.49 -19.57 2.64
N ALA A 222 1.21 -19.55 3.02
CA ALA A 222 0.41 -18.32 3.07
C ALA A 222 0.83 -17.41 4.23
N PHE A 223 1.37 -18.00 5.30
CA PHE A 223 1.82 -17.33 6.51
C PHE A 223 3.29 -17.61 6.77
N PRO A 224 4.22 -17.03 5.99
CA PRO A 224 5.65 -17.15 6.26
C PRO A 224 5.97 -16.43 7.58
N GLY A 225 5.85 -17.19 8.65
CA GLY A 225 5.92 -16.81 10.05
C GLY A 225 5.85 -18.09 10.89
N GLN A 226 6.24 -18.03 12.16
CA GLN A 226 6.25 -19.21 13.02
C GLN A 226 4.82 -19.64 13.32
N ILE A 227 4.33 -20.71 12.68
CA ILE A 227 3.06 -21.33 13.06
C ILE A 227 3.34 -22.26 14.23
N ARG A 228 2.70 -21.99 15.37
CA ARG A 228 2.72 -22.91 16.51
C ARG A 228 1.50 -23.81 16.43
N PHE A 229 1.74 -25.08 16.16
CA PHE A 229 0.71 -26.11 16.32
C PHE A 229 0.51 -26.38 17.81
N ASP A 230 -0.74 -26.40 18.25
CA ASP A 230 -1.07 -26.81 19.62
C ASP A 230 -0.72 -28.29 19.82
N SER A 231 -0.48 -28.66 21.09
CA SER A 231 -0.27 -30.03 21.59
C SER A 231 -1.40 -31.01 21.25
N SER A 232 -2.55 -30.51 20.79
CA SER A 232 -3.67 -31.30 20.29
C SER A 232 -3.42 -31.94 18.92
N TYR A 233 -2.40 -31.51 18.17
CA TYR A 233 -2.03 -32.11 16.89
C TYR A 233 -1.09 -33.30 17.06
N ASP A 234 -1.25 -34.31 16.21
CA ASP A 234 -0.34 -35.44 16.16
C ASP A 234 1.07 -34.98 15.76
N ASN A 235 2.06 -35.55 16.44
CA ASN A 235 3.48 -35.32 16.23
C ASN A 235 4.25 -36.63 15.97
N GLN A 236 3.54 -37.76 15.89
CA GLN A 236 4.12 -39.06 15.63
C GLN A 236 4.36 -39.29 14.13
N PRO A 237 5.37 -40.11 13.78
CA PRO A 237 5.62 -40.46 12.39
C PRO A 237 4.49 -41.32 11.82
N GLY A 238 3.79 -40.80 10.82
CA GLY A 238 2.79 -41.54 10.05
C GLY A 238 3.39 -42.47 8.99
N VAL A 239 2.54 -43.32 8.40
CA VAL A 239 2.95 -44.25 7.32
C VAL A 239 3.52 -43.50 6.11
N ALA A 240 2.93 -42.35 5.77
CA ALA A 240 3.40 -41.52 4.66
C ALA A 240 4.84 -41.01 4.89
N TYR A 241 5.19 -40.62 6.12
CA TYR A 241 6.57 -40.24 6.46
C TYR A 241 7.54 -41.42 6.31
N GLN A 242 7.19 -42.60 6.83
CA GLN A 242 8.05 -43.78 6.73
C GLN A 242 8.31 -44.17 5.26
N GLN A 243 7.28 -44.08 4.41
CA GLN A 243 7.42 -44.29 2.97
C GLN A 243 8.31 -43.22 2.32
N ALA A 244 8.15 -41.95 2.68
CA ALA A 244 8.99 -40.86 2.17
C ALA A 244 10.47 -41.07 2.52
N VAL A 245 10.78 -41.49 3.74
CA VAL A 245 12.16 -41.81 4.17
C VAL A 245 12.72 -42.95 3.33
N SER A 246 11.95 -44.03 3.14
CA SER A 246 12.38 -45.15 2.30
C SER A 246 12.67 -44.73 0.86
N TYR A 247 11.87 -43.82 0.29
CA TYR A 247 12.09 -43.30 -1.06
C TYR A 247 13.31 -42.37 -1.13
N PHE A 248 13.53 -41.57 -0.10
CA PHE A 248 14.72 -40.75 0.05
C PHE A 248 16.00 -41.59 0.06
N GLU A 249 16.01 -42.70 0.79
CA GLU A 249 17.15 -43.62 0.86
C GLU A 249 17.42 -44.33 -0.48
N GLN A 250 16.36 -44.59 -1.26
CA GLN A 250 16.47 -45.17 -2.59
C GLN A 250 16.94 -44.17 -3.65
N GLY A 251 16.92 -42.87 -3.35
CA GLY A 251 17.49 -41.81 -4.20
C GLY A 251 16.75 -41.55 -5.51
N ILE A 252 15.51 -42.02 -5.66
CA ILE A 252 14.75 -41.91 -6.90
C ILE A 252 13.33 -41.47 -6.52
N LYS A 253 12.85 -40.39 -7.18
CA LYS A 253 11.49 -39.80 -7.14
C LYS A 253 11.22 -38.66 -6.13
N LEU A 254 11.88 -37.52 -6.32
CA LEU A 254 11.68 -36.30 -5.51
C LEU A 254 10.23 -35.83 -5.42
N GLU A 255 9.46 -35.92 -6.50
CA GLU A 255 8.05 -35.51 -6.52
C GLU A 255 7.18 -36.38 -5.61
N GLU A 256 7.36 -37.70 -5.65
CA GLU A 256 6.62 -38.64 -4.79
C GLU A 256 7.00 -38.44 -3.32
N ILE A 257 8.28 -38.17 -3.05
CA ILE A 257 8.77 -37.83 -1.71
C ILE A 257 8.08 -36.58 -1.17
N VAL A 258 8.03 -35.49 -1.95
CA VAL A 258 7.35 -34.25 -1.54
C VAL A 258 5.88 -34.50 -1.25
N GLN A 259 5.18 -35.26 -2.12
CA GLN A 259 3.77 -35.60 -1.91
C GLN A 259 3.53 -36.41 -0.64
N LEU A 260 4.36 -37.42 -0.37
CA LEU A 260 4.27 -38.23 0.84
C LEU A 260 4.53 -37.40 2.11
N LEU A 261 5.45 -36.44 2.05
CA LEU A 261 5.73 -35.53 3.17
C LEU A 261 4.62 -34.52 3.38
N GLU A 262 4.00 -33.99 2.31
CA GLU A 262 2.80 -33.17 2.40
C GLU A 262 1.64 -33.96 3.03
N GLN A 263 1.45 -35.22 2.64
CA GLN A 263 0.46 -36.11 3.25
C GLN A 263 0.76 -36.37 4.73
N SER A 264 2.02 -36.61 5.08
CA SER A 264 2.46 -36.77 6.47
C SER A 264 2.11 -35.53 7.30
N LEU A 265 2.43 -34.33 6.79
CA LEU A 265 2.14 -33.08 7.48
C LEU A 265 0.65 -32.80 7.62
N ASN A 266 -0.18 -33.23 6.67
CA ASN A 266 -1.64 -33.16 6.79
C ASN A 266 -2.18 -34.03 7.94
N GLN A 267 -1.47 -35.10 8.30
CA GLN A 267 -1.85 -36.01 9.39
C GLN A 267 -1.26 -35.56 10.72
N ALA A 268 0.03 -35.20 10.72
CA ALA A 268 0.82 -34.86 11.90
C ALA A 268 1.63 -33.57 11.66
N PRO A 269 1.00 -32.38 11.69
CA PRO A 269 1.69 -31.12 11.42
C PRO A 269 2.75 -30.76 12.47
N GLY A 270 2.66 -31.34 13.68
CA GLY A 270 3.66 -31.20 14.72
C GLY A 270 4.88 -32.11 14.56
N HIS A 271 4.90 -33.00 13.55
CA HIS A 271 5.99 -33.95 13.36
C HIS A 271 7.22 -33.28 12.72
N VAL A 272 8.20 -32.95 13.55
CA VAL A 272 9.39 -32.16 13.18
C VAL A 272 10.15 -32.76 12.00
N ALA A 273 10.37 -34.07 12.00
CA ALA A 273 11.14 -34.73 10.95
C ALA A 273 10.46 -34.63 9.57
N SER A 274 9.12 -34.56 9.50
CA SER A 274 8.44 -34.33 8.22
C SER A 274 8.77 -32.96 7.61
N TRP A 275 8.91 -31.92 8.43
CA TRP A 275 9.34 -30.60 7.96
C TRP A 275 10.81 -30.59 7.53
N GLN A 276 11.69 -31.26 8.26
CA GLN A 276 13.10 -31.40 7.91
C GLN A 276 13.27 -32.08 6.54
N TYR A 277 12.65 -33.25 6.36
CA TYR A 277 12.73 -34.02 5.12
C TYR A 277 12.05 -33.29 3.95
N LEU A 278 10.95 -32.57 4.20
CA LEU A 278 10.31 -31.75 3.17
C LEU A 278 11.25 -30.63 2.69
N GLY A 279 11.90 -29.93 3.61
CA GLY A 279 12.90 -28.92 3.28
C GLY A 279 14.04 -29.50 2.45
N ALA A 280 14.54 -30.68 2.81
CA ALA A 280 15.60 -31.36 2.06
C ALA A 280 15.16 -31.78 0.64
N ALA A 281 13.92 -32.27 0.49
CA ALA A 281 13.37 -32.69 -0.80
C ALA A 281 13.23 -31.49 -1.73
N LEU A 282 12.76 -30.36 -1.19
CA LEU A 282 12.60 -29.11 -1.91
C LEU A 282 13.96 -28.49 -2.27
N GLN A 283 14.97 -28.56 -1.39
CA GLN A 283 16.34 -28.17 -1.75
C GLN A 283 16.90 -29.02 -2.90
N ALA A 284 16.68 -30.33 -2.87
CA ALA A 284 17.13 -31.23 -3.94
C ALA A 284 16.44 -30.94 -5.29
N ARG A 285 15.23 -30.39 -5.26
CA ARG A 285 14.50 -29.88 -6.44
C ARG A 285 14.87 -28.43 -6.81
N GLU A 286 15.79 -27.80 -6.08
CA GLU A 286 16.16 -26.39 -6.22
C GLU A 286 14.99 -25.39 -5.97
N ASP A 287 13.95 -25.83 -5.26
CA ASP A 287 12.83 -24.99 -4.84
C ASP A 287 13.16 -24.23 -3.56
N TRP A 288 14.18 -23.37 -3.64
CA TRP A 288 14.78 -22.67 -2.51
C TRP A 288 13.76 -21.86 -1.68
N ASN A 289 12.77 -21.26 -2.33
CA ASN A 289 11.72 -20.48 -1.67
C ASN A 289 10.80 -21.36 -0.81
N TYR A 290 10.46 -22.57 -1.28
CA TYR A 290 9.63 -23.47 -0.49
C TYR A 290 10.45 -24.22 0.56
N ALA A 291 11.72 -24.52 0.27
CA ALA A 291 12.64 -25.07 1.25
C ALA A 291 12.84 -24.13 2.44
N SER A 292 12.99 -22.82 2.22
CA SER A 292 13.12 -21.85 3.29
C SER A 292 11.89 -21.81 4.20
N VAL A 293 10.68 -21.95 3.63
CA VAL A 293 9.43 -22.04 4.40
C VAL A 293 9.40 -23.29 5.29
N ALA A 294 9.77 -24.46 4.75
CA ALA A 294 9.81 -25.71 5.53
C ALA A 294 10.87 -25.66 6.65
N TYR A 295 12.05 -25.11 6.39
CA TYR A 295 13.11 -24.96 7.38
C TYR A 295 12.83 -23.89 8.42
N LEU A 296 12.13 -22.81 8.06
CA LEU A 296 11.64 -21.84 9.03
C LEU A 296 10.67 -22.51 10.01
N GLN A 297 9.78 -23.37 9.50
CA GLN A 297 8.86 -24.13 10.34
C GLN A 297 9.62 -25.12 11.24
N TRP A 298 10.62 -25.85 10.72
CA TRP A 298 11.52 -26.67 11.54
C TRP A 298 12.19 -25.87 12.66
N LEU A 299 12.87 -24.77 12.32
CA LEU A 299 13.54 -23.91 13.29
C LEU A 299 12.58 -23.32 14.33
N SER A 300 11.31 -23.11 13.99
CA SER A 300 10.31 -22.64 14.94
C SER A 300 9.95 -23.69 16.01
N MET A 301 10.00 -24.97 15.64
CA MET A 301 9.75 -26.11 16.54
C MET A 301 11.00 -26.47 17.34
N GLU A 302 12.19 -26.31 16.75
CA GLU A 302 13.48 -26.55 17.40
C GLU A 302 14.41 -25.32 17.28
N PRO A 303 14.21 -24.28 18.09
CA PRO A 303 14.96 -23.02 17.98
C PRO A 303 16.48 -23.15 18.20
N SER A 304 16.92 -24.22 18.85
CA SER A 304 18.34 -24.53 19.09
C SER A 304 18.99 -25.33 17.95
N SER A 305 18.24 -25.72 16.93
CA SER A 305 18.77 -26.51 15.80
C SER A 305 19.65 -25.65 14.90
N VAL A 306 20.97 -25.80 15.08
CA VAL A 306 21.99 -25.16 14.23
C VAL A 306 21.84 -25.61 12.77
N GLU A 307 21.47 -26.88 12.55
CA GLU A 307 21.22 -27.42 11.22
C GLU A 307 20.03 -26.72 10.56
N ALA A 308 18.90 -26.58 11.25
CA ALA A 308 17.73 -25.88 10.74
C ALA A 308 18.06 -24.43 10.36
N ALA A 309 18.81 -23.74 11.21
CA ALA A 309 19.28 -22.38 10.95
C ALA A 309 20.20 -22.29 9.72
N ALA A 310 21.16 -23.21 9.58
CA ALA A 310 22.07 -23.25 8.44
C ALA A 310 21.34 -23.57 7.13
N LYS A 311 20.40 -24.51 7.16
CA LYS A 311 19.58 -24.92 6.02
C LYS A 311 18.59 -23.85 5.57
N LEU A 312 17.98 -23.14 6.51
CA LEU A 312 17.19 -21.95 6.23
C LEU A 312 18.05 -20.86 5.57
N ALA A 313 19.21 -20.55 6.14
CA ALA A 313 20.11 -19.52 5.61
C ALA A 313 20.61 -19.88 4.20
N GLU A 314 21.00 -21.13 3.94
CA GLU A 314 21.38 -21.64 2.62
C GLU A 314 20.23 -21.48 1.61
N SER A 315 19.00 -21.83 2.00
CA SER A 315 17.82 -21.74 1.13
C SER A 315 17.45 -20.29 0.82
N LEU A 316 17.51 -19.38 1.80
CA LEU A 316 17.33 -17.94 1.58
C LEU A 316 18.38 -17.39 0.63
N PHE A 317 19.63 -17.77 0.83
CA PHE A 317 20.74 -17.33 0.01
C PHE A 317 20.58 -17.72 -1.46
N LYS A 318 20.29 -19.00 -1.71
CA LYS A 318 20.07 -19.54 -3.06
C LYS A 318 18.75 -19.05 -3.69
N GLY A 319 17.75 -18.73 -2.88
CA GLY A 319 16.49 -18.13 -3.30
C GLY A 319 16.55 -16.63 -3.61
N GLY A 320 17.72 -15.99 -3.47
CA GLY A 320 17.92 -14.56 -3.78
C GLY A 320 17.76 -13.61 -2.59
N PHE A 321 17.42 -14.12 -1.40
CA PHE A 321 17.25 -13.36 -0.15
C PHE A 321 18.57 -13.29 0.64
N GLN A 322 19.61 -12.76 0.00
CA GLN A 322 20.97 -12.77 0.53
C GLN A 322 21.11 -11.95 1.82
N ASN A 323 20.39 -10.84 1.94
CA ASN A 323 20.45 -9.98 3.12
C ASN A 323 19.87 -10.68 4.36
N GLU A 324 18.76 -11.39 4.17
CA GLU A 324 18.11 -12.21 5.19
C GLU A 324 19.00 -13.37 5.60
N ALA A 325 19.60 -14.06 4.62
CA ALA A 325 20.55 -15.14 4.88
C ALA A 325 21.77 -14.66 5.68
N ARG A 326 22.35 -13.50 5.35
CA ARG A 326 23.52 -12.93 6.06
C ARG A 326 23.26 -12.69 7.55
N ARG A 327 22.01 -12.47 7.97
CA ARG A 327 21.67 -12.29 9.40
C ARG A 327 21.95 -13.52 10.26
N PHE A 328 22.01 -14.70 9.66
CA PHE A 328 22.36 -15.95 10.35
C PHE A 328 23.88 -16.13 10.53
N ALA A 329 24.71 -15.40 9.80
CA ALA A 329 26.15 -15.61 9.79
C ALA A 329 26.83 -15.47 11.17
N PRO A 330 26.52 -14.45 12.01
CA PRO A 330 27.12 -14.35 13.34
C PRO A 330 26.81 -15.56 14.22
N TYR A 331 25.56 -16.03 14.19
CA TYR A 331 25.12 -17.21 14.94
C TYR A 331 25.79 -18.49 14.45
N LEU A 332 25.78 -18.73 13.14
CA LEU A 332 26.36 -19.95 12.55
C LEU A 332 27.87 -20.01 12.69
N LYS A 333 28.56 -18.86 12.70
CA LYS A 333 30.00 -18.78 12.94
C LYS A 333 30.40 -19.32 14.32
N LEU A 334 29.53 -19.21 15.34
CA LEU A 334 29.81 -19.77 16.67
C LEU A 334 29.86 -21.31 16.66
N PHE A 335 29.24 -21.94 15.66
CA PHE A 335 29.12 -23.40 15.56
C PHE A 335 29.86 -23.98 14.35
N SER A 336 30.54 -23.17 13.53
CA SER A 336 31.19 -23.64 12.28
C SER A 336 32.36 -24.61 12.50
N GLU A 337 32.91 -24.65 13.71
CA GLU A 337 33.96 -25.61 14.05
C GLU A 337 33.39 -27.02 14.31
N THR A 338 32.20 -27.09 14.92
CA THR A 338 31.58 -28.33 15.40
C THR A 338 30.40 -28.82 14.57
N ASN A 339 29.78 -27.94 13.76
CA ASN A 339 28.63 -28.26 12.92
C ASN A 339 28.96 -28.10 11.42
N PRO A 340 28.87 -29.18 10.61
CA PRO A 340 29.25 -29.13 9.20
C PRO A 340 28.32 -28.25 8.36
N PHE A 341 27.03 -28.14 8.70
CA PHE A 341 26.08 -27.30 7.97
C PHE A 341 26.37 -25.82 8.19
N ALA A 342 26.68 -25.45 9.44
CA ALA A 342 27.12 -24.10 9.76
C ALA A 342 28.42 -23.74 9.02
N ARG A 343 29.40 -24.64 9.01
CA ARG A 343 30.65 -24.46 8.24
C ARG A 343 30.38 -24.23 6.75
N LYS A 344 29.57 -25.10 6.15
CA LYS A 344 29.20 -25.03 4.73
C LYS A 344 28.57 -23.68 4.38
N PHE A 345 27.65 -23.18 5.21
CA PHE A 345 27.03 -21.88 4.96
C PHE A 345 28.04 -20.73 5.06
N ILE A 346 28.91 -20.73 6.08
CA ILE A 346 29.94 -19.69 6.23
C ILE A 346 30.88 -19.68 5.01
N GLU A 347 31.29 -20.85 4.52
CA GLU A 347 32.08 -20.98 3.29
C GLU A 347 31.35 -20.45 2.05
N LEU A 348 30.05 -20.77 1.91
CA LEU A 348 29.20 -20.27 0.81
C LEU A 348 29.12 -18.74 0.78
N THR A 349 29.21 -18.09 1.94
CA THR A 349 29.11 -16.63 2.07
C THR A 349 30.46 -15.91 2.16
N ARG A 350 31.59 -16.62 2.00
CA ARG A 350 32.94 -16.06 2.22
C ARG A 350 33.36 -15.02 1.18
N ASP A 351 32.81 -15.12 -0.04
CA ASP A 351 33.22 -14.34 -1.21
C ASP A 351 32.31 -13.12 -1.50
N LEU A 352 31.54 -12.70 -0.49
CA LEU A 352 30.44 -11.73 -0.58
C LEU A 352 30.55 -10.61 0.46
#